data_AF-A0A9F2WL76-F1
#
_entry.id   AF-A0A9F2WL76-F1
#
_cell.length_a   1.000
_cell.length_b   1.000
_cell.length_c   1.000
_cell.angle_alpha   90.00
_cell.angle_beta   90.00
_cell.angle_gamma   90.00
#
_symmetry.space_group_name_H-M   'P 1'
#
loop_
_entity.id
_entity.type
_entity.pdbx_description
1 polymer ?
#
loop_
_entity_poly.entity_id
_entity_poly.type
_entity_poly.pdbx_seq_one_letter_code
_entity_poly.pdbx_strand_id
1 'polypeptide(L)'
;MSGIQEASARSIRPYKTSEQYLYAMKEDLAEWLKELYDVDIDVRSFLDVLETGILLCHHANNITQVARDLNQEYPSLGKKLQLPIYGVTCNDFAQPGTFQARDNVSNFIQWCRKEMDIKDVLMFETEDLVLRKNEKNFVLCLLEVARRASRLGMSAPILIQMEEEIEEEIREDMSLPPDETLLPRPKREPPNFKNLDQL
;
A
#
# COMPACT_ATOMS: atom_id res chain seq x y z
N MET A 1 -42.94 -13.12 8.02
CA MET A 1 -42.47 -13.08 6.61
C MET A 1 -41.37 -12.03 6.57
N SER A 2 -40.13 -12.44 6.76
CA SER A 2 -39.19 -12.86 5.71
C SER A 2 -38.42 -11.65 5.20
N GLY A 3 -37.19 -11.46 5.69
CA GLY A 3 -36.31 -10.40 5.19
C GLY A 3 -34.98 -10.20 5.92
N ILE A 4 -34.79 -10.71 7.15
CA ILE A 4 -33.56 -10.45 7.93
C ILE A 4 -32.59 -11.66 7.92
N GLN A 5 -32.89 -12.73 7.17
CA GLN A 5 -32.12 -13.98 7.24
C GLN A 5 -31.16 -14.27 6.07
N GLU A 6 -30.96 -13.36 5.11
CA GLU A 6 -30.10 -13.66 3.94
C GLU A 6 -28.83 -12.80 3.78
N ALA A 7 -28.58 -11.81 4.66
CA ALA A 7 -27.35 -11.00 4.57
C ALA A 7 -26.22 -11.45 5.52
N SER A 8 -26.45 -12.48 6.34
CA SER A 8 -25.39 -13.01 7.22
C SER A 8 -24.73 -14.22 6.59
N ALA A 9 -23.41 -14.10 6.40
CA ALA A 9 -22.46 -15.21 6.22
C ALA A 9 -22.28 -15.80 4.81
N ARG A 10 -21.92 -14.96 3.82
CA ARG A 10 -20.73 -15.33 3.02
C ARG A 10 -19.50 -15.18 3.92
N SER A 11 -19.36 -16.10 4.87
CA SER A 11 -18.27 -16.14 5.83
C SER A 11 -16.98 -16.31 5.05
N ILE A 12 -16.21 -15.22 4.90
CA ILE A 12 -14.79 -15.32 4.56
C ILE A 12 -14.19 -16.27 5.59
N ARG A 13 -13.62 -17.40 5.14
CA ARG A 13 -12.95 -18.32 6.06
C ARG A 13 -11.81 -17.54 6.73
N PRO A 14 -11.81 -17.35 8.05
CA PRO A 14 -10.72 -16.66 8.70
C PRO A 14 -9.43 -17.46 8.47
N TYR A 15 -8.36 -16.78 8.06
CA TYR A 15 -7.08 -17.46 7.88
C TYR A 15 -6.62 -18.04 9.21
N LYS A 16 -6.08 -19.25 9.15
CA LYS A 16 -5.76 -20.05 10.33
C LYS A 16 -4.44 -19.65 10.97
N THR A 17 -3.57 -18.96 10.23
CA THR A 17 -2.24 -18.55 10.70
C THR A 17 -1.88 -17.13 10.25
N SER A 18 -1.01 -16.46 11.01
CA SER A 18 -0.44 -15.15 10.65
C SER A 18 0.33 -15.16 9.33
N GLU A 19 0.91 -16.31 8.96
CA GLU A 19 1.65 -16.47 7.70
C GLU A 19 0.72 -16.41 6.48
N GLN A 20 -0.48 -16.97 6.57
CA GLN A 20 -1.47 -16.91 5.49
C GLN A 20 -1.95 -15.47 5.24
N TYR A 21 -2.19 -14.70 6.30
CA TYR A 21 -2.49 -13.27 6.17
C TYR A 21 -1.34 -12.52 5.50
N LEU A 22 -0.11 -12.77 5.93
CA LEU A 22 1.07 -12.11 5.36
C LEU A 22 1.24 -12.47 3.87
N TYR A 23 0.98 -13.72 3.49
CA TYR A 23 1.02 -14.16 2.10
C TYR A 23 0.00 -13.42 1.24
N ALA A 24 -1.26 -13.33 1.69
CA ALA A 24 -2.31 -12.61 0.98
C ALA A 24 -1.98 -11.10 0.84
N MET A 25 -1.42 -10.49 1.88
CA MET A 25 -0.95 -9.09 1.81
C MET A 25 0.18 -8.90 0.79
N LYS A 26 1.14 -9.82 0.74
CA LYS A 26 2.22 -9.79 -0.25
C LYS A 26 1.70 -9.99 -1.67
N GLU A 27 0.74 -10.88 -1.87
CA GLU A 27 0.12 -11.14 -3.17
C GLU A 27 -0.59 -9.90 -3.71
N ASP A 28 -1.44 -9.26 -2.89
CA ASP A 28 -2.14 -8.02 -3.29
C ASP A 28 -1.17 -6.86 -3.57
N LEU A 29 -0.14 -6.69 -2.73
CA LEU A 29 0.90 -5.67 -2.97
C LEU A 29 1.72 -5.96 -4.24
N ALA A 30 2.02 -7.23 -4.54
CA ALA A 30 2.73 -7.59 -5.75
C ALA A 30 1.90 -7.26 -7.00
N GLU A 31 0.63 -7.66 -7.01
CA GLU A 31 -0.28 -7.37 -8.12
C GLU A 31 -0.48 -5.85 -8.31
N TRP A 32 -0.59 -5.11 -7.20
CA TRP A 32 -0.67 -3.64 -7.22
C TRP A 32 0.56 -2.99 -7.85
N LEU A 33 1.77 -3.39 -7.43
CA LEU A 33 3.01 -2.84 -7.99
C LEU A 33 3.21 -3.25 -9.45
N LYS A 34 2.82 -4.48 -9.80
CA LYS A 34 2.83 -4.97 -11.20
C LYS A 34 1.98 -4.07 -12.09
N GLU A 35 0.75 -3.77 -11.70
CA GLU A 35 -0.14 -2.90 -12.48
C GLU A 35 0.36 -1.45 -12.55
N LEU A 36 0.93 -0.93 -11.46
CA LEU A 36 1.42 0.46 -11.42
C LEU A 36 2.68 0.68 -12.26
N TYR A 37 3.58 -0.29 -12.31
CA TYR A 37 4.93 -0.12 -12.86
C TYR A 37 5.27 -1.05 -14.02
N ASP A 38 4.34 -1.91 -14.44
CA ASP A 38 4.56 -2.93 -15.47
C ASP A 38 5.79 -3.80 -15.19
N VAL A 39 5.97 -4.18 -13.92
CA VAL A 39 7.09 -5.00 -13.44
C VAL A 39 6.66 -6.45 -13.24
N ASP A 40 7.55 -7.39 -13.59
CA ASP A 40 7.31 -8.81 -13.33
C ASP A 40 7.59 -9.14 -11.86
N ILE A 41 6.56 -8.93 -11.03
CA ILE A 41 6.56 -9.23 -9.60
C ILE A 41 5.36 -10.11 -9.26
N ASP A 42 5.58 -11.10 -8.42
CA ASP A 42 4.55 -11.95 -7.85
C ASP A 42 4.83 -12.20 -6.35
N VAL A 43 3.94 -12.89 -5.67
CA VAL A 43 4.10 -13.17 -4.23
C VAL A 43 5.40 -13.91 -3.87
N ARG A 44 5.98 -14.69 -4.81
CA ARG A 44 7.21 -15.47 -4.59
C ARG A 44 8.46 -14.61 -4.77
N SER A 45 8.46 -13.76 -5.79
CA SER A 45 9.54 -12.83 -6.16
C SER A 45 9.44 -11.48 -5.44
N PHE A 46 8.35 -11.22 -4.71
CA PHE A 46 8.00 -9.92 -4.12
C PHE A 46 9.18 -9.24 -3.43
N LEU A 47 9.84 -9.96 -2.53
CA LEU A 47 10.93 -9.39 -1.76
C LEU A 47 12.23 -9.28 -2.56
N ASP A 48 12.47 -10.19 -3.50
CA ASP A 48 13.67 -10.21 -4.35
C ASP A 48 13.66 -9.01 -5.30
N VAL A 49 12.50 -8.69 -5.89
CA VAL A 49 12.33 -7.50 -6.74
C VAL A 49 12.52 -6.21 -5.93
N LEU A 50 12.14 -6.20 -4.65
CA LEU A 50 12.15 -5.01 -3.81
C LEU A 50 13.47 -4.80 -3.03
N GLU A 51 14.33 -5.82 -2.92
CA GLU A 51 15.48 -5.80 -2.01
C GLU A 51 16.59 -4.80 -2.38
N THR A 52 16.65 -4.38 -3.63
CA THR A 52 17.58 -3.33 -4.07
C THR A 52 17.14 -1.93 -3.66
N GLY A 53 15.88 -1.77 -3.21
CA GLY A 53 15.25 -0.50 -2.88
C GLY A 53 14.95 0.39 -4.09
N ILE A 54 15.31 -0.01 -5.32
CA ILE A 54 15.15 0.83 -6.52
C ILE A 54 13.67 1.11 -6.80
N LEU A 55 12.85 0.05 -6.86
CA LEU A 55 11.41 0.20 -7.11
C LEU A 55 10.72 0.98 -5.97
N LEU A 56 11.18 0.84 -4.72
CA LEU A 56 10.68 1.62 -3.59
C LEU A 56 10.99 3.12 -3.74
N CYS A 57 12.22 3.45 -4.14
CA CYS A 57 12.60 4.82 -4.40
C CYS A 57 11.83 5.44 -5.56
N HIS A 58 11.64 4.70 -6.66
CA HIS A 58 10.80 5.15 -7.77
C HIS A 58 9.34 5.34 -7.32
N HIS A 59 8.82 4.44 -6.48
CA HIS A 59 7.47 4.56 -5.95
C HIS A 59 7.29 5.82 -5.10
N ALA A 60 8.20 6.09 -4.15
CA ALA A 60 8.22 7.32 -3.37
C ALA A 60 8.26 8.57 -4.26
N ASN A 61 9.14 8.58 -5.27
CA ASN A 61 9.26 9.70 -6.20
C ASN A 61 7.99 9.91 -7.04
N ASN A 62 7.32 8.83 -7.45
CA ASN A 62 6.05 8.89 -8.16
C ASN A 62 4.94 9.49 -7.28
N ILE A 63 4.81 9.03 -6.03
CA ILE A 63 3.85 9.58 -5.07
C ILE A 63 4.10 11.07 -4.86
N THR A 64 5.37 11.48 -4.66
CA THR A 64 5.72 12.91 -4.53
C THR A 64 5.34 13.70 -5.77
N GLN A 65 5.51 13.13 -6.98
CA GLN A 65 5.13 13.82 -8.21
C GLN A 65 3.60 13.98 -8.32
N VAL A 66 2.83 12.92 -8.06
CA VAL A 66 1.36 12.97 -8.02
C VAL A 66 0.87 14.01 -7.00
N ALA A 67 1.49 14.07 -5.82
CA ALA A 67 1.14 15.06 -4.81
C ALA A 67 1.40 16.50 -5.27
N ARG A 68 2.51 16.74 -6.00
CA ARG A 68 2.82 18.05 -6.57
C ARG A 68 1.81 18.46 -7.63
N ASP A 69 1.46 17.54 -8.53
CA ASP A 69 0.48 17.79 -9.59
C ASP A 69 -0.90 18.10 -8.98
N LEU A 70 -1.31 17.33 -7.97
CA LEU A 70 -2.53 17.56 -7.21
C LEU A 70 -2.55 18.95 -6.55
N ASN A 71 -1.45 19.38 -5.95
CA ASN A 71 -1.37 20.70 -5.31
C ASN A 71 -1.39 21.85 -6.32
N GLN A 72 -0.91 21.63 -7.54
CA GLN A 72 -0.99 22.61 -8.63
C GLN A 72 -2.41 22.75 -9.16
N GLU A 73 -3.13 21.63 -9.32
CA GLU A 73 -4.50 21.62 -9.84
C GLU A 73 -5.52 22.06 -8.79
N TYR A 74 -5.35 21.63 -7.53
CA TYR A 74 -6.25 21.92 -6.40
C TYR A 74 -5.51 22.47 -5.16
N PRO A 75 -4.99 23.71 -5.19
CA PRO A 75 -4.19 24.28 -4.09
C PRO A 75 -4.91 24.35 -2.73
N SER A 76 -6.24 24.42 -2.73
CA SER A 76 -7.05 24.44 -1.50
C SER A 76 -7.11 23.06 -0.83
N LEU A 77 -7.14 21.98 -1.62
CA LEU A 77 -7.13 20.60 -1.14
C LEU A 77 -5.73 20.21 -0.67
N GLY A 78 -4.69 20.62 -1.40
CA GLY A 78 -3.30 20.38 -1.00
C GLY A 78 -2.88 21.03 0.32
N LYS A 79 -3.58 22.07 0.79
CA LYS A 79 -3.39 22.63 2.14
C LYS A 79 -4.08 21.82 3.24
N LYS A 80 -5.14 21.09 2.92
CA LYS A 80 -5.84 20.21 3.87
C LYS A 80 -5.12 18.87 4.04
N LEU A 81 -4.50 18.38 2.97
CA LEU A 81 -3.73 17.14 2.95
C LEU A 81 -2.27 17.40 3.36
N GLN A 82 -1.66 16.49 4.11
CA GLN A 82 -0.21 16.48 4.29
C GLN A 82 0.42 15.86 3.05
N LEU A 83 0.79 16.71 2.09
CA LEU A 83 1.35 16.28 0.81
C LEU A 83 2.88 16.11 0.90
N PRO A 84 3.44 15.00 0.38
CA PRO A 84 4.89 14.87 0.24
C PRO A 84 5.44 15.93 -0.71
N ILE A 85 6.51 16.60 -0.31
CA ILE A 85 7.12 17.72 -1.03
C ILE A 85 8.41 17.26 -1.69
N TYR A 86 9.20 16.46 -0.99
CA TYR A 86 10.52 16.01 -1.43
C TYR A 86 10.49 14.53 -1.82
N GLY A 87 11.24 14.21 -2.87
CA GLY A 87 11.47 12.84 -3.28
C GLY A 87 12.68 12.24 -2.57
N VAL A 88 13.09 11.06 -3.01
CA VAL A 88 14.29 10.36 -2.56
C VAL A 88 15.32 10.27 -3.68
N THR A 89 16.58 10.27 -3.28
CA THR A 89 17.70 9.86 -4.12
C THR A 89 17.66 8.36 -4.34
N CYS A 90 17.85 7.92 -5.58
CA CYS A 90 17.88 6.51 -5.97
C CYS A 90 19.20 6.21 -6.69
N ASN A 91 19.84 5.10 -6.31
CA ASN A 91 20.92 4.50 -7.09
C ASN A 91 20.36 3.32 -7.88
N ASP A 92 20.09 3.55 -9.16
CA ASP A 92 19.49 2.57 -10.07
C ASP A 92 20.42 1.39 -10.43
N PHE A 93 21.69 1.47 -10.03
CA PHE A 93 22.69 0.41 -10.25
C PHE A 93 22.91 -0.48 -9.01
N ALA A 94 22.15 -0.24 -7.93
CA ALA A 94 22.25 -1.05 -6.72
C ALA A 94 22.00 -2.53 -7.01
N GLN A 95 22.85 -3.39 -6.45
CA GLN A 95 22.71 -4.85 -6.57
C GLN A 95 22.20 -5.45 -5.26
N PRO A 96 21.49 -6.60 -5.31
CA PRO A 96 21.05 -7.32 -4.12
C PRO A 96 22.14 -7.51 -3.06
N GLY A 97 21.77 -7.35 -1.78
CA GLY A 97 22.67 -7.57 -0.64
C GLY A 97 23.80 -6.54 -0.46
N THR A 98 23.91 -5.52 -1.31
CA THR A 98 24.98 -4.52 -1.24
C THR A 98 24.67 -3.36 -0.27
N PHE A 99 25.69 -2.57 0.07
CA PHE A 99 25.50 -1.32 0.83
C PHE A 99 24.65 -0.31 0.05
N GLN A 100 24.76 -0.27 -1.27
CA GLN A 100 23.95 0.58 -2.14
C GLN A 100 22.46 0.22 -2.06
N ALA A 101 22.13 -1.07 -2.01
CA ALA A 101 20.76 -1.52 -1.80
C ALA A 101 20.22 -1.05 -0.44
N ARG A 102 21.01 -1.20 0.63
CA ARG A 102 20.64 -0.70 1.96
C ARG A 102 20.46 0.82 1.99
N ASP A 103 21.27 1.56 1.23
CA ASP A 103 21.18 3.02 1.13
C ASP A 103 19.88 3.47 0.47
N ASN A 104 19.50 2.85 -0.66
CA ASN A 104 18.19 3.08 -1.30
C ASN A 104 17.03 2.81 -0.33
N VAL A 105 17.06 1.66 0.36
CA VAL A 105 16.02 1.30 1.35
C VAL A 105 15.99 2.30 2.51
N SER A 106 17.14 2.77 2.97
CA SER A 106 17.23 3.80 4.02
C SER A 106 16.63 5.14 3.58
N ASN A 107 16.89 5.56 2.33
CA ASN A 107 16.29 6.77 1.76
C ASN A 107 14.76 6.66 1.71
N PHE A 108 14.24 5.50 1.28
CA PHE A 108 12.79 5.23 1.29
C PHE A 108 12.19 5.26 2.70
N ILE A 109 12.83 4.62 3.69
CA ILE A 109 12.41 4.64 5.10
C ILE A 109 12.35 6.07 5.65
N GLN A 110 13.37 6.89 5.34
CA GLN A 110 13.40 8.28 5.79
C GLN A 110 12.27 9.10 5.16
N TRP A 111 11.98 8.87 3.88
CA TRP A 111 10.88 9.51 3.18
C TRP A 111 9.52 9.10 3.74
N CYS A 112 9.29 7.81 3.99
CA CYS A 112 8.06 7.33 4.62
C CYS A 112 7.80 8.06 5.96
N ARG A 113 8.83 8.22 6.78
CA ARG A 113 8.72 8.91 8.06
C ARG A 113 8.46 10.42 7.91
N LYS A 114 9.16 11.09 7.00
CA LYS A 114 9.16 12.57 6.91
C LYS A 114 8.06 13.12 6.02
N GLU A 115 7.86 12.51 4.85
CA GLU A 115 7.00 13.03 3.79
C GLU A 115 5.62 12.40 3.82
N MET A 116 5.50 11.17 4.35
CA MET A 116 4.23 10.46 4.48
C MET A 116 3.74 10.35 5.93
N ASP A 117 4.49 10.84 6.93
CA ASP A 117 4.11 10.77 8.36
C ASP A 117 3.78 9.34 8.85
N ILE A 118 4.45 8.31 8.32
CA ILE A 118 4.23 6.93 8.77
C ILE A 118 4.74 6.76 10.21
N LYS A 119 3.85 6.29 11.09
CA LYS A 119 4.15 6.08 12.51
C LYS A 119 5.22 5.01 12.69
N ASP A 120 6.14 5.23 13.63
CA ASP A 120 7.26 4.30 13.88
C ASP A 120 6.83 2.86 14.18
N VAL A 121 5.62 2.63 14.71
CA VAL A 121 5.07 1.28 14.95
C VAL A 121 4.82 0.48 13.67
N LEU A 122 4.67 1.16 12.52
CA LEU A 122 4.51 0.55 11.20
C LEU A 122 5.80 0.61 10.37
N MET A 123 6.85 1.28 10.86
CA MET A 123 8.11 1.38 10.13
C MET A 123 8.89 0.07 10.19
N PHE A 124 9.75 -0.14 9.19
CA PHE A 124 10.65 -1.28 9.09
C PHE A 124 12.11 -0.82 9.05
N GLU A 125 13.04 -1.74 9.26
CA GLU A 125 14.49 -1.51 9.16
C GLU A 125 15.07 -2.01 7.84
N THR A 126 16.22 -1.49 7.42
CA THR A 126 16.86 -1.94 6.17
C THR A 126 17.12 -3.45 6.15
N GLU A 127 17.45 -4.05 7.30
CA GLU A 127 17.72 -5.49 7.41
C GLU A 127 16.45 -6.35 7.34
N ASP A 128 15.29 -5.79 7.67
CA ASP A 128 14.01 -6.50 7.56
C ASP A 128 13.74 -6.93 6.11
N LEU A 129 14.10 -6.06 5.16
CA LEU A 129 14.00 -6.31 3.73
C LEU A 129 15.27 -6.95 3.17
N VAL A 130 16.43 -6.29 3.28
CA VAL A 130 17.67 -6.70 2.58
C VAL A 130 18.23 -8.01 3.11
N LEU A 131 18.03 -8.33 4.38
CA LEU A 131 18.49 -9.57 5.00
C LEU A 131 17.34 -10.51 5.39
N ARG A 132 16.11 -10.20 4.98
CA ARG A 132 14.90 -10.99 5.28
C ARG A 132 14.69 -11.23 6.79
N LYS A 133 15.08 -10.28 7.64
CA LYS A 133 14.95 -10.46 9.10
C LYS A 133 13.49 -10.44 9.58
N ASN A 134 12.65 -9.62 8.95
CA ASN A 134 11.25 -9.47 9.34
C ASN A 134 10.39 -8.89 8.20
N GLU A 135 9.94 -9.76 7.30
CA GLU A 135 9.12 -9.37 6.15
C GLU A 135 7.80 -8.69 6.55
N LYS A 136 7.26 -9.02 7.73
CA LYS A 136 5.98 -8.49 8.21
C LYS A 136 6.03 -6.98 8.39
N ASN A 137 7.08 -6.46 9.03
CA ASN A 137 7.22 -5.02 9.23
C ASN A 137 7.27 -4.28 7.90
N PHE A 138 8.01 -4.82 6.93
CA PHE A 138 8.09 -4.25 5.60
C PHE A 138 6.73 -4.21 4.88
N VAL A 139 6.01 -5.34 4.88
CA VAL A 139 4.68 -5.45 4.25
C VAL A 139 3.68 -4.47 4.88
N LEU A 140 3.64 -4.38 6.21
CA LEU A 140 2.75 -3.45 6.91
C LEU A 140 3.09 -1.98 6.62
N CYS A 141 4.38 -1.64 6.55
CA CYS A 141 4.81 -0.31 6.14
C CYS A 141 4.33 0.03 4.73
N LEU A 142 4.49 -0.90 3.78
CA LEU A 142 4.14 -0.67 2.39
C LEU A 142 2.62 -0.55 2.18
N LEU A 143 1.80 -1.34 2.91
CA LEU A 143 0.34 -1.15 2.93
C LEU A 143 -0.04 0.25 3.42
N GLU A 144 0.65 0.75 4.43
CA GLU A 144 0.38 2.08 4.96
C GLU A 144 0.82 3.21 4.00
N VAL A 145 1.92 3.02 3.27
CA VAL A 145 2.30 3.90 2.15
C VAL A 145 1.17 3.92 1.11
N ALA A 146 0.67 2.75 0.72
CA ALA A 146 -0.38 2.62 -0.28
C ALA A 146 -1.70 3.27 0.17
N ARG A 147 -2.09 3.08 1.44
CA ARG A 147 -3.25 3.75 2.05
C ARG A 147 -3.15 5.26 2.01
N ARG A 148 -1.97 5.82 2.27
CA ARG A 148 -1.77 7.27 2.20
C ARG A 148 -1.72 7.78 0.76
N ALA A 149 -1.08 7.03 -0.14
CA ALA A 149 -1.03 7.36 -1.56
C ALA A 149 -2.42 7.33 -2.21
N SER A 150 -3.32 6.44 -1.76
CA SER A 150 -4.70 6.38 -2.28
C SER A 150 -5.45 7.70 -2.07
N ARG A 151 -5.24 8.38 -0.93
CA ARG A 151 -5.85 9.69 -0.65
C ARG A 151 -5.39 10.79 -1.62
N LEU A 152 -4.28 10.56 -2.32
CA LEU A 152 -3.76 11.45 -3.35
C LEU A 152 -4.31 11.12 -4.75
N GLY A 153 -5.23 10.15 -4.86
CA GLY A 153 -5.86 9.73 -6.12
C GLY A 153 -5.17 8.56 -6.82
N MET A 154 -4.11 7.99 -6.24
CA MET A 154 -3.47 6.78 -6.78
C MET A 154 -4.35 5.54 -6.57
N SER A 155 -4.22 4.54 -7.43
CA SER A 155 -4.85 3.24 -7.20
C SER A 155 -4.29 2.60 -5.93
N ALA A 156 -5.15 1.90 -5.19
CA ALA A 156 -4.79 1.25 -3.92
C ALA A 156 -4.82 -0.28 -4.07
N PRO A 157 -4.08 -1.03 -3.24
CA PRO A 157 -4.25 -2.47 -3.08
C PRO A 157 -5.71 -2.84 -2.78
N ILE A 158 -6.15 -4.03 -3.19
CA ILE A 158 -7.54 -4.51 -2.98
C ILE A 158 -7.87 -4.51 -1.48
N LEU A 159 -6.93 -4.90 -0.63
CA LEU A 159 -7.11 -4.89 0.82
C LEU A 159 -7.50 -3.50 1.34
N ILE A 160 -6.81 -2.46 0.87
CA ILE A 160 -7.10 -1.07 1.25
C ILE A 160 -8.45 -0.61 0.68
N GLN A 161 -8.78 -0.98 -0.56
CA GLN A 161 -10.09 -0.66 -1.13
C GLN A 161 -11.24 -1.26 -0.33
N MET A 162 -11.11 -2.51 0.12
CA MET A 162 -12.12 -3.16 0.97
C MET A 162 -12.22 -2.49 2.35
N GLU A 163 -11.10 -2.12 2.96
CA GLU A 163 -11.11 -1.40 4.24
C GLU A 163 -11.83 -0.05 4.13
N GLU A 164 -11.58 0.70 3.06
CA GLU A 164 -12.25 1.97 2.80
C GLU A 164 -13.75 1.80 2.50
N GLU A 165 -14.15 0.74 1.80
CA GLU A 165 -15.56 0.39 1.56
C GLU A 165 -16.29 0.11 2.87
N ILE A 166 -15.68 -0.67 3.77
CA ILE A 166 -16.21 -0.94 5.11
C ILE A 166 -16.31 0.35 5.94
N GLU A 167 -15.30 1.21 5.89
CA GLU A 167 -15.32 2.50 6.59
C GLU A 167 -16.46 3.41 6.10
N GLU A 168 -16.75 3.40 4.80
CA GLU A 168 -17.85 4.17 4.23
C GLU A 168 -19.23 3.59 4.59
N GLU A 169 -19.40 2.26 4.55
CA GLU A 169 -20.63 1.61 5.02
C GLU A 169 -20.93 1.95 6.49
N ILE A 170 -19.90 1.90 7.35
CA ILE A 170 -20.04 2.29 8.78
C ILE A 170 -20.39 3.78 8.90
N ARG A 171 -19.81 4.64 8.07
CA ARG A 171 -20.08 6.08 8.06
C ARG A 171 -21.53 6.37 7.70
N GLU A 172 -22.05 5.70 6.67
CA GLU A 172 -23.45 5.78 6.24
C GLU A 172 -24.40 5.31 7.35
N ASP A 173 -24.13 4.14 7.94
CA ASP A 173 -24.92 3.58 9.06
C ASP A 173 -24.95 4.53 10.26
N MET A 174 -23.84 5.24 10.51
CA MET A 174 -23.72 6.21 11.58
C MET A 174 -24.18 7.63 11.19
N SER A 175 -24.65 7.86 9.96
CA SER A 175 -25.04 9.18 9.44
C SER A 175 -23.96 10.27 9.57
N LEU A 176 -22.69 9.88 9.47
CA LEU A 176 -21.55 10.78 9.55
C LEU A 176 -21.38 11.58 8.24
N PRO A 177 -20.81 12.80 8.28
CA PRO A 177 -20.58 13.59 7.07
C PRO A 177 -19.54 12.90 6.16
N PRO A 178 -19.63 13.09 4.82
CA PRO A 178 -18.70 12.50 3.87
C PRO A 178 -17.27 13.03 4.06
N ASP A 179 -16.29 12.21 3.70
CA ASP A 179 -14.89 12.62 3.77
C ASP A 179 -14.49 13.50 2.58
N GLU A 180 -14.44 14.81 2.81
CA GLU A 180 -14.06 15.81 1.80
C GLU A 180 -12.60 15.67 1.31
N THR A 181 -11.78 14.83 1.95
CA THR A 181 -10.37 14.65 1.58
C THR A 181 -10.15 13.53 0.57
N LEU A 182 -11.18 12.72 0.29
CA LEU A 182 -11.08 11.57 -0.61
C LEU A 182 -11.30 12.00 -2.06
N LEU A 183 -10.26 11.80 -2.88
CA LEU A 183 -10.35 11.96 -4.32
C LEU A 183 -10.98 10.74 -4.99
N PRO A 184 -11.63 10.90 -6.17
CA PRO A 184 -12.01 9.78 -7.00
C PRO A 184 -10.79 8.95 -7.38
N ARG A 185 -10.90 7.62 -7.31
CA ARG A 185 -9.78 6.69 -7.48
C ARG A 185 -10.10 5.61 -8.51
N PRO A 186 -9.08 5.11 -9.24
CA PRO A 186 -9.24 3.90 -10.04
C PRO A 186 -9.51 2.71 -9.11
N LYS A 187 -10.66 2.05 -9.29
CA LYS A 187 -10.95 0.79 -8.60
C LYS A 187 -10.20 -0.33 -9.30
N ARG A 188 -9.47 -1.15 -8.53
CA ARG A 188 -8.91 -2.40 -9.05
C ARG A 188 -9.95 -3.49 -8.85
N GLU A 189 -10.16 -4.34 -9.86
CA GLU A 189 -11.04 -5.48 -9.70
C GLU A 189 -10.37 -6.51 -8.80
N PRO A 190 -11.04 -7.05 -7.77
CA PRO A 190 -10.47 -8.12 -6.97
C PRO A 190 -10.22 -9.34 -7.88
N PRO A 191 -9.10 -10.05 -7.71
CA PRO A 191 -8.90 -11.31 -8.41
C PRO A 191 -10.07 -12.24 -8.11
N ASN A 192 -10.56 -12.94 -9.15
CA ASN A 192 -11.76 -13.76 -9.07
C ASN A 192 -11.61 -14.85 -7.98
N PHE A 193 -12.20 -14.62 -6.80
CA PHE A 193 -12.07 -15.47 -5.60
C PHE A 193 -12.68 -16.89 -5.74
N LYS A 194 -12.98 -17.36 -6.95
CA LYS A 194 -13.52 -18.72 -7.23
C LYS A 194 -12.66 -19.87 -6.68
N ASN A 195 -11.43 -19.60 -6.25
CA ASN A 195 -10.51 -20.62 -5.72
C ASN A 195 -10.33 -20.59 -4.19
N LEU A 196 -10.88 -19.61 -3.46
CA LEU A 196 -10.80 -19.62 -1.98
C LEU A 196 -11.68 -20.70 -1.34
N ASP A 197 -12.66 -21.22 -2.07
CA ASP A 197 -13.48 -22.34 -1.63
C ASP A 197 -12.76 -23.71 -1.72
N GLN A 198 -11.54 -23.75 -2.28
CA GLN A 198 -10.77 -24.99 -2.51
C GLN A 198 -9.51 -25.15 -1.63
N LEU A 199 -9.28 -24.28 -0.64
CA LEU A 199 -8.22 -24.44 0.37
C LEU A 199 -8.74 -24.90 1.75
#